data_AF-A0A150RTP1-F1
#
_entry.id   AF-A0A150RTP1-F1
#
_cell.length_a   1.000
_cell.length_b   1.000
_cell.length_c   1.000
_cell.angle_alpha   90.00
_cell.angle_beta   90.00
_cell.angle_gamma   90.00
#
_symmetry.space_group_name_H-M   'P 1'
#
loop_
_entity.id
_entity.type
_entity.pdbx_description
1 polymer ?
#
loop_
_entity_poly.entity_id
_entity_poly.type
_entity_poly.pdbx_seq_one_letter_code
_entity_poly.pdbx_strand_id
1 'polypeptide(L)'
;MPVRKEASGRRSVQAEVEVPGSPEEVWEAIATGPGISSWFVPSDVEEREGGTTVSHFGPGSSMDAVAKITAWDPPRRYAAESPEAMGPGSATVGTEWIVEAQSGGTCVVRVVHSWFASTDDWDKQFEGHAHGWAAFFRILRLYLSHFRGRPSVAFQLMGAAPGPHAAAWDALVGPLGLAGAAEGQRVSTSAGAPPLAGVAERVGPSEFPELLLRLEEPAPGIAHIFAMPMGGQIFLPIRVYLYGDSAKDAAARAEPLWQAWMAERFPGPQAG
;
A
#
# COMPACT_ATOMS: atom_id res chain seq x y z
N MET A 1 12.69 -9.59 -3.98
CA MET A 1 12.24 -10.66 -4.91
C MET A 1 13.13 -10.56 -6.14
N PRO A 2 13.94 -11.59 -6.48
CA PRO A 2 14.82 -11.52 -7.64
C PRO A 2 14.02 -11.59 -8.94
N VAL A 3 14.49 -10.90 -9.98
CA VAL A 3 13.93 -11.04 -11.33
C VAL A 3 14.19 -12.44 -11.87
N ARG A 4 13.12 -13.15 -12.22
CA ARG A 4 13.22 -14.39 -13.01
C ARG A 4 13.37 -14.02 -14.48
N LYS A 5 14.40 -14.57 -15.13
CA LYS A 5 14.71 -14.35 -16.55
C LYS A 5 14.53 -15.65 -17.32
N GLU A 6 13.73 -15.61 -18.37
CA GLU A 6 13.51 -16.74 -19.28
C GLU A 6 14.29 -16.56 -20.58
N ALA A 7 14.63 -17.68 -21.24
CA ALA A 7 15.32 -17.67 -22.53
C ALA A 7 14.52 -16.96 -23.66
N SER A 8 13.20 -16.81 -23.46
CA SER A 8 12.29 -16.07 -24.34
C SER A 8 12.47 -14.55 -24.28
N GLY A 9 13.29 -14.04 -23.34
CA GLY A 9 13.37 -12.60 -23.05
C GLY A 9 12.28 -12.10 -22.11
N ARG A 10 11.37 -13.00 -21.67
CA ARG A 10 10.39 -12.71 -20.62
C ARG A 10 11.09 -12.59 -19.27
N ARG A 11 10.71 -11.54 -18.53
CA ARG A 11 11.15 -11.27 -17.17
C ARG A 11 9.95 -11.19 -16.25
N SER A 12 10.11 -11.62 -15.00
CA SER A 12 9.04 -11.51 -14.02
C SER A 12 9.53 -11.36 -12.58
N VAL A 13 8.71 -10.71 -11.77
CA VAL A 13 8.79 -10.71 -10.31
C VAL A 13 7.43 -11.09 -9.74
N GLN A 14 7.41 -11.83 -8.64
CA GLN A 14 6.17 -12.22 -7.96
C GLN A 14 6.25 -11.98 -6.45
N ALA A 15 5.16 -11.47 -5.88
CA ALA A 15 4.95 -11.41 -4.44
C ALA A 15 3.74 -12.29 -4.10
N GLU A 16 3.75 -12.92 -2.94
CA GLU A 16 2.64 -13.70 -2.44
C GLU A 16 2.43 -13.52 -0.94
N VAL A 17 1.20 -13.77 -0.48
CA VAL A 17 0.82 -13.74 0.93
C VAL A 17 -0.31 -14.73 1.19
N GLU A 18 -0.25 -15.42 2.33
CA GLU A 18 -1.39 -16.18 2.83
C GLU A 18 -2.33 -15.27 3.65
N VAL A 19 -3.61 -15.31 3.34
CA VAL A 19 -4.64 -14.47 3.96
C VAL A 19 -5.86 -15.31 4.38
N PRO A 20 -6.58 -14.90 5.45
CA PRO A 20 -7.80 -15.57 5.84
C PRO A 20 -8.97 -15.22 4.90
N GLY A 21 -9.87 -16.17 4.68
CA GLY A 21 -11.11 -15.98 3.95
C GLY A 21 -11.33 -16.97 2.82
N SER A 22 -12.58 -17.04 2.35
CA SER A 22 -12.96 -17.77 1.14
C SER A 22 -12.38 -17.10 -0.12
N PRO A 23 -12.23 -17.85 -1.23
CA PRO A 23 -11.78 -17.28 -2.50
C PRO A 23 -12.62 -16.08 -2.93
N GLU A 24 -13.93 -16.11 -2.72
CA GLU A 24 -14.84 -15.02 -3.06
C GLU A 24 -14.55 -13.77 -2.23
N GLU A 25 -14.38 -13.89 -0.92
CA GLU A 25 -14.07 -12.74 -0.06
C GLU A 25 -12.69 -12.14 -0.35
N VAL A 26 -11.71 -12.98 -0.68
CA VAL A 26 -10.37 -12.55 -1.06
C VAL A 26 -10.38 -11.91 -2.43
N TRP A 27 -11.14 -12.46 -3.37
CA TRP A 27 -11.36 -11.90 -4.70
C TRP A 27 -11.97 -10.50 -4.64
N GLU A 28 -13.02 -10.32 -3.84
CA GLU A 28 -13.64 -9.02 -3.60
C GLU A 28 -12.58 -8.00 -3.15
N ALA A 29 -11.66 -8.38 -2.26
CA ALA A 29 -10.61 -7.51 -1.76
C ALA A 29 -9.53 -7.14 -2.79
N ILE A 30 -9.22 -8.03 -3.75
CA ILE A 30 -8.08 -7.82 -4.67
C ILE A 30 -8.49 -7.43 -6.09
N ALA A 31 -9.77 -7.57 -6.45
CA ALA A 31 -10.23 -7.43 -7.83
C ALA A 31 -11.30 -6.34 -8.00
N THR A 32 -11.89 -5.81 -6.93
CA THR A 32 -12.89 -4.72 -7.03
C THR A 32 -12.29 -3.37 -6.68
N GLY A 33 -12.84 -2.28 -7.22
CA GLY A 33 -12.41 -0.92 -6.87
C GLY A 33 -12.50 -0.65 -5.35
N PRO A 34 -13.66 -0.87 -4.70
CA PRO A 34 -13.80 -0.75 -3.25
C PRO A 34 -12.86 -1.67 -2.46
N GLY A 35 -12.67 -2.90 -2.93
CA GLY A 35 -11.80 -3.88 -2.31
C GLY A 35 -10.33 -3.46 -2.31
N ILE A 36 -9.76 -3.17 -3.47
CA ILE A 36 -8.36 -2.75 -3.60
C ILE A 36 -8.12 -1.47 -2.79
N SER A 37 -9.06 -0.52 -2.88
CA SER A 37 -9.01 0.76 -2.15
C SER A 37 -9.00 0.59 -0.62
N SER A 38 -9.41 -0.58 -0.10
CA SER A 38 -9.46 -0.84 1.34
C SER A 38 -8.12 -1.20 1.96
N TRP A 39 -7.07 -1.49 1.18
CA TRP A 39 -5.75 -1.86 1.70
C TRP A 39 -4.55 -1.42 0.83
N PHE A 40 -4.79 -1.00 -0.42
CA PHE A 40 -3.77 -0.53 -1.35
C PHE A 40 -3.86 0.98 -1.55
N VAL A 41 -4.05 1.47 -2.78
CA VAL A 41 -4.32 2.87 -3.09
C VAL A 41 -5.74 3.00 -3.65
N PRO A 42 -6.36 4.20 -3.62
CA PRO A 42 -7.64 4.41 -4.28
C PRO A 42 -7.58 3.87 -5.70
N SER A 43 -8.58 3.06 -6.07
CA SER A 43 -8.57 2.34 -7.35
C SER A 43 -9.97 2.20 -7.91
N ASP A 44 -10.06 2.33 -9.23
CA ASP A 44 -11.23 2.01 -10.04
C ASP A 44 -10.97 0.71 -10.81
N VAL A 45 -11.98 -0.14 -10.92
CA VAL A 45 -11.90 -1.40 -11.69
C VAL A 45 -13.20 -1.62 -12.44
N GLU A 46 -13.10 -1.76 -13.76
CA GLU A 46 -14.18 -2.28 -14.60
C GLU A 46 -14.08 -3.81 -14.64
N GLU A 47 -14.81 -4.49 -13.77
CA GLU A 47 -14.72 -5.93 -13.44
C GLU A 47 -15.09 -6.90 -14.59
N ARG A 48 -14.38 -6.82 -15.71
CA ARG A 48 -14.57 -7.66 -16.90
C ARG A 48 -13.34 -7.65 -17.80
N GLU A 49 -13.23 -8.68 -18.64
CA GLU A 49 -12.26 -8.65 -19.74
C GLU A 49 -12.51 -7.44 -20.67
N GLY A 50 -11.43 -6.81 -21.11
CA GLY A 50 -11.47 -5.57 -21.87
C GLY A 50 -11.92 -4.35 -21.06
N GLY A 51 -12.07 -4.47 -19.73
CA GLY A 51 -12.24 -3.36 -18.82
C GLY A 51 -10.91 -2.66 -18.52
N THR A 52 -10.98 -1.60 -17.71
CA THR A 52 -9.85 -0.79 -17.27
C THR A 52 -9.71 -0.86 -15.76
N THR A 53 -8.48 -0.91 -15.26
CA THR A 53 -8.15 -0.63 -13.85
C THR A 53 -7.29 0.63 -13.78
N VAL A 54 -7.59 1.47 -12.79
CA VAL A 54 -6.83 2.69 -12.49
C VAL A 54 -6.44 2.66 -11.02
N SER A 55 -5.16 2.87 -10.73
CA SER A 55 -4.64 3.06 -9.37
C SER A 55 -4.14 4.48 -9.21
N HIS A 56 -4.67 5.21 -8.22
CA HIS A 56 -4.37 6.62 -8.01
C HIS A 56 -3.25 6.80 -6.98
N PHE A 57 -2.01 7.02 -7.43
CA PHE A 57 -0.86 7.23 -6.54
C PHE A 57 -0.62 8.69 -6.14
N GLY A 58 -1.37 9.63 -6.73
CA GLY A 58 -1.20 11.07 -6.50
C GLY A 58 -2.52 11.84 -6.57
N PRO A 59 -2.55 13.07 -6.05
CA PRO A 59 -3.76 13.89 -6.05
C PRO A 59 -4.18 14.26 -7.47
N GLY A 60 -5.49 14.34 -7.69
CA GLY A 60 -6.08 14.87 -8.92
C GLY A 60 -5.63 14.13 -10.19
N SER A 61 -5.44 12.82 -10.10
CA SER A 61 -4.99 11.97 -11.21
C SER A 61 -3.59 12.26 -11.76
N SER A 62 -2.75 12.98 -11.01
CA SER A 62 -1.39 13.34 -11.44
C SER A 62 -0.43 12.15 -11.57
N MET A 63 -0.73 11.03 -10.91
CA MET A 63 0.08 9.80 -10.91
C MET A 63 -0.80 8.56 -11.03
N ASP A 64 -1.73 8.57 -11.99
CA ASP A 64 -2.59 7.42 -12.25
C ASP A 64 -1.84 6.33 -13.02
N ALA A 65 -1.88 5.11 -12.50
CA ALA A 65 -1.44 3.92 -13.20
C ALA A 65 -2.66 3.26 -13.85
N VAL A 66 -2.71 3.28 -15.18
CA VAL A 66 -3.82 2.71 -15.96
C VAL A 66 -3.39 1.37 -16.56
N ALA A 67 -4.26 0.36 -16.48
CA ALA A 67 -4.06 -0.92 -17.13
C ALA A 67 -5.34 -1.42 -17.79
N LYS A 68 -5.21 -2.09 -18.93
CA LYS A 68 -6.32 -2.76 -19.62
C LYS A 68 -6.41 -4.21 -19.15
N ILE A 69 -7.57 -4.63 -18.68
CA ILE A 69 -7.82 -6.01 -18.26
C ILE A 69 -7.86 -6.91 -19.51
N THR A 70 -7.00 -7.92 -19.53
CA THR A 70 -6.84 -8.88 -20.63
C THR A 70 -7.41 -10.26 -20.31
N ALA A 71 -7.68 -10.56 -19.04
CA ALA A 71 -8.39 -11.76 -18.63
C ALA A 71 -9.14 -11.52 -17.31
N TRP A 72 -10.32 -12.13 -17.18
CA TRP A 72 -11.16 -12.03 -15.98
C TRP A 72 -11.84 -13.37 -15.68
N ASP A 73 -11.36 -14.08 -14.64
CA ASP A 73 -11.83 -15.40 -14.22
C ASP A 73 -12.07 -15.43 -12.70
N PRO A 74 -13.14 -14.77 -12.21
CA PRO A 74 -13.48 -14.76 -10.79
C PRO A 74 -13.85 -16.17 -10.28
N PRO A 75 -13.52 -16.52 -9.02
CA PRO A 75 -12.75 -15.75 -8.03
C PRO A 75 -11.24 -16.07 -8.07
N ARG A 76 -10.70 -16.54 -9.20
CA ARG A 76 -9.39 -17.22 -9.26
C ARG A 76 -8.28 -16.34 -9.81
N ARG A 77 -8.54 -15.61 -10.89
CA ARG A 77 -7.47 -14.90 -11.62
C ARG A 77 -7.99 -13.72 -12.44
N TYR A 78 -7.26 -12.61 -12.41
CA TYR A 78 -7.34 -11.60 -13.47
C TYR A 78 -5.96 -11.17 -13.95
N ALA A 79 -5.89 -10.69 -15.18
CA ALA A 79 -4.68 -10.14 -15.76
C ALA A 79 -4.97 -8.79 -16.41
N ALA A 80 -4.01 -7.87 -16.33
CA ALA A 80 -4.07 -6.56 -16.95
C ALA A 80 -2.72 -6.16 -17.53
N GLU A 81 -2.73 -5.32 -18.56
CA GLU A 81 -1.54 -4.81 -19.22
C GLU A 81 -1.48 -3.29 -19.15
N SER A 82 -0.33 -2.79 -18.73
CA SER A 82 -0.01 -1.36 -18.73
C SER A 82 1.06 -1.09 -19.80
N PRO A 83 0.69 -0.51 -20.95
CA PRO A 83 1.67 -0.05 -21.91
C PRO A 83 2.46 1.12 -21.30
N GLU A 84 3.75 1.19 -21.62
CA GLU A 84 4.63 2.30 -21.19
C GLU A 84 4.66 2.55 -19.66
N ALA A 85 4.41 1.52 -18.85
CA ALA A 85 4.30 1.64 -17.39
C ALA A 85 5.57 2.19 -16.72
N MET A 86 6.72 2.08 -17.38
CA MET A 86 8.01 2.55 -16.89
C MET A 86 8.48 3.84 -17.61
N GLY A 87 7.57 4.53 -18.28
CA GLY A 87 7.82 5.75 -19.04
C GLY A 87 7.75 5.55 -20.56
N PRO A 88 7.84 6.65 -21.32
CA PRO A 88 7.66 6.63 -22.77
C PRO A 88 8.58 5.63 -23.47
N GLY A 89 8.01 4.77 -24.33
CA GLY A 89 8.75 3.75 -25.06
C GLY A 89 9.21 2.54 -24.24
N SER A 90 8.82 2.43 -22.96
CA SER A 90 9.09 1.23 -22.16
C SER A 90 8.19 0.04 -22.56
N ALA A 91 8.66 -1.17 -22.25
CA ALA A 91 7.93 -2.39 -22.54
C ALA A 91 6.56 -2.41 -21.82
N THR A 92 5.58 -3.08 -22.44
CA THR A 92 4.31 -3.37 -21.75
C THR A 92 4.57 -4.25 -20.54
N VAL A 93 3.98 -3.86 -19.42
CA VAL A 93 4.02 -4.62 -18.17
C VAL A 93 2.69 -5.34 -18.00
N GLY A 94 2.73 -6.67 -18.02
CA GLY A 94 1.62 -7.51 -17.61
C GLY A 94 1.59 -7.67 -16.10
N THR A 95 0.44 -7.44 -15.48
CA THR A 95 0.17 -7.70 -14.07
C THR A 95 -0.90 -8.79 -13.96
N GLU A 96 -0.60 -9.85 -13.22
CA GLU A 96 -1.51 -10.97 -13.00
C GLU A 96 -1.75 -11.17 -11.50
N TRP A 97 -3.02 -11.23 -11.13
CA TRP A 97 -3.48 -11.50 -9.77
C TRP A 97 -4.13 -12.87 -9.72
N ILE A 98 -3.73 -13.67 -8.73
CA ILE A 98 -4.20 -15.04 -8.55
C ILE A 98 -4.59 -15.27 -7.10
N VAL A 99 -5.71 -15.97 -6.90
CA VAL A 99 -6.23 -16.43 -5.62
C VAL A 99 -6.28 -17.96 -5.65
N GLU A 100 -5.58 -18.59 -4.72
CA GLU A 100 -5.53 -20.05 -4.58
C GLU A 100 -6.05 -20.46 -3.20
N ALA A 101 -7.21 -21.12 -3.16
CA ALA A 101 -7.78 -21.64 -1.93
C ALA A 101 -6.85 -22.66 -1.26
N GLN A 102 -6.72 -22.58 0.06
CA GLN A 102 -5.99 -23.53 0.89
C GLN A 102 -6.93 -24.23 1.86
N SER A 103 -6.46 -25.35 2.42
CA SER A 103 -7.16 -26.01 3.53
C SER A 103 -7.20 -25.09 4.76
N GLY A 104 -8.32 -25.07 5.49
CA GLY A 104 -8.44 -24.29 6.72
C GLY A 104 -9.05 -22.90 6.57
N GLY A 105 -9.62 -22.58 5.41
CA GLY A 105 -10.31 -21.30 5.18
C GLY A 105 -9.36 -20.12 4.95
N THR A 106 -8.18 -20.40 4.39
CA THR A 106 -7.22 -19.39 3.93
C THR A 106 -7.05 -19.46 2.43
N CYS A 107 -6.50 -18.42 1.83
CA CYS A 107 -6.10 -18.37 0.43
C CYS A 107 -4.67 -17.84 0.31
N VAL A 108 -3.95 -18.28 -0.71
CA VAL A 108 -2.73 -17.60 -1.17
C VAL A 108 -3.13 -16.59 -2.23
N VAL A 109 -2.77 -15.32 -1.99
CA VAL A 109 -2.86 -14.25 -2.98
C VAL A 109 -1.48 -14.06 -3.58
N ARG A 110 -1.41 -13.99 -4.90
CA ARG A 110 -0.17 -13.78 -5.64
C ARG A 110 -0.34 -12.72 -6.71
N VAL A 111 0.61 -11.80 -6.77
CA VAL A 111 0.73 -10.80 -7.84
C VAL A 111 2.02 -11.06 -8.61
N VAL A 112 1.92 -11.09 -9.93
CA VAL A 112 3.04 -11.27 -10.84
C VAL A 112 3.11 -10.08 -11.76
N HIS A 113 4.25 -9.40 -11.78
CA HIS A 113 4.56 -8.43 -12.82
C HIS A 113 5.52 -9.06 -13.82
N SER A 114 5.22 -8.92 -15.10
CA SER A 114 6.05 -9.48 -16.18
C SER A 114 6.18 -8.52 -17.35
N TRP A 115 7.33 -8.55 -18.00
CA TRP A 115 7.64 -7.70 -19.15
C TRP A 115 8.64 -8.43 -20.05
N PHE A 116 8.77 -7.96 -21.29
CA PHE A 116 9.81 -8.42 -22.20
C PHE A 116 10.91 -7.37 -22.25
N ALA A 117 12.16 -7.76 -22.05
CA ALA A 117 13.29 -6.85 -22.18
C ALA A 117 14.55 -7.57 -22.68
N SER A 118 15.24 -6.91 -23.61
CA SER A 118 16.54 -7.33 -24.14
C SER A 118 17.72 -6.89 -23.27
N THR A 119 17.52 -5.97 -22.33
CA THR A 119 18.52 -5.44 -21.39
C THR A 119 18.05 -5.53 -19.94
N ASP A 120 18.97 -5.32 -18.99
CA ASP A 120 18.74 -5.38 -17.54
C ASP A 120 18.33 -4.04 -16.91
N ASP A 121 18.11 -3.00 -17.74
CA ASP A 121 17.99 -1.60 -17.28
C ASP A 121 16.85 -1.36 -16.29
N TRP A 122 15.82 -2.21 -16.33
CA TRP A 122 14.61 -2.09 -15.53
C TRP A 122 14.56 -3.05 -14.33
N ASP A 123 15.46 -4.04 -14.26
CA ASP A 123 15.40 -5.11 -13.26
C ASP A 123 15.38 -4.56 -11.83
N LYS A 124 16.29 -3.62 -11.52
CA LYS A 124 16.42 -3.03 -10.18
C LYS A 124 15.16 -2.29 -9.72
N GLN A 125 14.42 -1.68 -10.65
CA GLN A 125 13.17 -0.99 -10.32
C GLN A 125 12.08 -1.99 -9.90
N PHE A 126 11.95 -3.10 -10.63
CA PHE A 126 11.00 -4.16 -10.28
C PHE A 126 11.37 -4.97 -9.04
N GLU A 127 12.66 -5.12 -8.74
CA GLU A 127 13.11 -5.68 -7.47
C GLU A 127 12.73 -4.78 -6.28
N GLY A 128 12.75 -3.45 -6.47
CA GLY A 128 12.29 -2.47 -5.49
C GLY A 128 10.80 -2.61 -5.13
N HIS A 129 9.95 -3.03 -6.08
CA HIS A 129 8.53 -3.29 -5.83
C HIS A 129 8.29 -4.40 -4.81
N ALA A 130 9.25 -5.30 -4.58
CA ALA A 130 9.14 -6.37 -3.60
C ALA A 130 8.88 -5.86 -2.17
N HIS A 131 9.56 -4.77 -1.79
CA HIS A 131 9.41 -4.20 -0.45
C HIS A 131 8.04 -3.52 -0.29
N GLY A 132 7.58 -2.85 -1.36
CA GLY A 132 6.25 -2.26 -1.42
C GLY A 132 5.15 -3.31 -1.28
N TRP A 133 5.22 -4.40 -2.04
CA TRP A 133 4.24 -5.49 -1.96
C TRP A 133 4.18 -6.13 -0.58
N ALA A 134 5.33 -6.41 0.02
CA ALA A 134 5.37 -6.97 1.37
C ALA A 134 4.64 -6.08 2.39
N ALA A 135 4.77 -4.75 2.29
CA ALA A 135 4.06 -3.81 3.15
C ALA A 135 2.55 -3.82 2.91
N PHE A 136 2.12 -3.74 1.64
CA PHE A 136 0.69 -3.76 1.32
C PHE A 136 0.02 -5.10 1.65
N PHE A 137 0.73 -6.22 1.52
CA PHE A 137 0.22 -7.53 1.92
C PHE A 137 0.06 -7.69 3.44
N ARG A 138 0.85 -6.98 4.26
CA ARG A 138 0.57 -6.88 5.70
C ARG A 138 -0.77 -6.16 5.95
N ILE A 139 -1.05 -5.09 5.21
CA ILE A 139 -2.32 -4.35 5.30
C ILE A 139 -3.48 -5.21 4.81
N LEU A 140 -3.35 -5.89 3.66
CA LEU A 140 -4.36 -6.82 3.14
C LEU A 140 -4.71 -7.91 4.17
N ARG A 141 -3.70 -8.52 4.80
CA ARG A 141 -3.91 -9.54 5.83
C ARG A 141 -4.68 -8.97 7.03
N LEU A 142 -4.32 -7.78 7.52
CA LEU A 142 -5.04 -7.13 8.61
C LEU A 142 -6.49 -6.77 8.22
N TYR A 143 -6.70 -6.24 7.00
CA TYR A 143 -8.02 -5.96 6.47
C TYR A 143 -8.89 -7.22 6.44
N LEU A 144 -8.41 -8.31 5.84
CA LEU A 144 -9.16 -9.56 5.75
C LEU A 144 -9.39 -10.21 7.12
N SER A 145 -8.48 -10.02 8.07
CA SER A 145 -8.60 -10.57 9.43
C SER A 145 -9.61 -9.82 10.30
N HIS A 146 -9.75 -8.51 10.14
CA HIS A 146 -10.46 -7.66 11.11
C HIS A 146 -11.58 -6.79 10.52
N PHE A 147 -11.54 -6.51 9.22
CA PHE A 147 -12.34 -5.45 8.60
C PHE A 147 -13.02 -5.86 7.29
N ARG A 148 -12.88 -7.11 6.88
CA ARG A 148 -13.45 -7.68 5.65
C ARG A 148 -14.91 -7.28 5.43
N GLY A 149 -15.19 -6.78 4.23
CA GLY A 149 -16.53 -6.42 3.79
C GLY A 149 -17.07 -5.11 4.38
N ARG A 150 -16.30 -4.42 5.23
CA ARG A 150 -16.72 -3.14 5.80
C ARG A 150 -16.43 -2.00 4.80
N PRO A 151 -17.30 -0.97 4.74
CA PRO A 151 -16.99 0.26 4.01
C PRO A 151 -15.65 0.83 4.46
N SER A 152 -14.85 1.34 3.54
CA SER A 152 -13.52 1.90 3.81
C SER A 152 -13.42 3.33 3.30
N VAL A 153 -12.73 4.18 4.05
CA VAL A 153 -12.23 5.47 3.60
C VAL A 153 -10.76 5.55 3.93
N ALA A 154 -9.94 5.91 2.95
CA ALA A 154 -8.51 6.05 3.13
C ALA A 154 -8.07 7.49 2.86
N PHE A 155 -7.04 7.92 3.57
CA PHE A 155 -6.31 9.15 3.25
C PHE A 155 -4.81 8.91 3.40
N GLN A 156 -4.03 9.68 2.66
CA GLN A 156 -2.57 9.57 2.63
C GLN A 156 -1.94 10.94 2.88
N LEU A 157 -0.85 10.92 3.63
CA LEU A 157 -0.07 12.09 3.97
C LEU A 157 1.36 11.85 3.49
N MET A 158 2.00 12.92 3.06
CA MET A 158 3.38 12.88 2.62
C MET A 158 4.12 14.08 3.22
N GLY A 159 5.09 13.79 4.08
CA GLY A 159 6.07 14.75 4.55
C GLY A 159 7.46 14.46 3.98
N ALA A 160 8.34 15.44 4.08
CA ALA A 160 9.77 15.25 3.80
C ALA A 160 10.62 15.84 4.92
N ALA A 161 11.77 15.24 5.15
CA ALA A 161 12.79 15.70 6.09
C ALA A 161 14.19 15.51 5.49
N PRO A 162 15.17 16.34 5.90
CA PRO A 162 16.56 16.07 5.59
C PRO A 162 17.01 14.75 6.25
N GLY A 163 18.03 14.12 5.67
CA GLY A 163 18.72 13.02 6.33
C GLY A 163 19.48 13.48 7.60
N PRO A 164 19.99 12.53 8.40
CA PRO A 164 20.00 11.08 8.17
C PRO A 164 18.64 10.41 8.43
N HIS A 165 18.43 9.22 7.82
CA HIS A 165 17.17 8.47 7.84
C HIS A 165 16.62 8.21 9.24
N ALA A 166 17.46 7.78 10.19
CA ALA A 166 17.07 7.56 11.58
C ALA A 166 16.58 8.85 12.27
N ALA A 167 17.26 9.98 12.06
CA ALA A 167 16.86 11.25 12.66
C ALA A 167 15.53 11.76 12.10
N ALA A 168 15.29 11.59 10.81
CA ALA A 168 14.00 11.91 10.18
C ALA A 168 12.87 11.05 10.74
N TRP A 169 13.12 9.74 10.95
CA TRP A 169 12.16 8.85 11.60
C TRP A 169 11.86 9.27 13.04
N ASP A 170 12.89 9.51 13.86
CA ASP A 170 12.73 9.93 15.25
C ASP A 170 12.00 11.27 15.38
N ALA A 171 12.26 12.20 14.45
CA ALA A 171 11.55 13.47 14.39
C ALA A 171 10.05 13.29 14.10
N LEU A 172 9.65 12.24 13.37
CA LEU A 172 8.25 11.89 13.12
C LEU A 172 7.61 11.22 14.34
N VAL A 173 8.17 10.09 14.80
CA VAL A 173 7.51 9.26 15.82
C VAL A 173 7.66 9.80 17.25
N GLY A 174 8.70 10.59 17.51
CA GLY A 174 8.96 11.18 18.83
C GLY A 174 7.83 12.13 19.28
N PRO A 175 7.51 13.19 18.52
CA PRO A 175 6.42 14.12 18.85
C PRO A 175 5.03 13.48 18.79
N LEU A 176 4.86 12.39 18.04
CA LEU A 176 3.66 11.56 18.09
C LEU A 176 3.58 10.71 19.37
N GLY A 177 4.66 10.56 20.14
CA GLY A 177 4.69 9.70 21.33
C GLY A 177 4.71 8.21 21.00
N LEU A 178 5.10 7.87 19.77
CA LEU A 178 5.15 6.50 19.24
C LEU A 178 6.59 5.94 19.17
N ALA A 179 7.58 6.74 19.56
CA ALA A 179 8.97 6.29 19.63
C ALA A 179 9.12 5.11 20.61
N GLY A 180 9.84 4.07 20.18
CA GLY A 180 10.09 2.89 20.99
C GLY A 180 8.89 1.95 21.17
N ALA A 181 7.82 2.10 20.37
CA ALA A 181 6.73 1.13 20.34
C ALA A 181 7.25 -0.29 20.05
N ALA A 182 6.68 -1.27 20.73
CA ALA A 182 6.94 -2.69 20.51
C ALA A 182 5.74 -3.40 19.87
N GLU A 183 5.98 -4.48 19.12
CA GLU A 183 4.88 -5.30 18.58
C GLU A 183 3.97 -5.83 19.69
N GLY A 184 2.67 -5.82 19.44
CA GLY A 184 1.63 -6.16 20.41
C GLY A 184 1.33 -5.07 21.44
N GLN A 185 2.13 -3.99 21.50
CA GLN A 185 1.90 -2.90 22.43
C GLN A 185 0.71 -2.04 22.00
N ARG A 186 -0.16 -1.70 22.96
CA ARG A 186 -1.14 -0.63 22.78
C ARG A 186 -0.44 0.73 22.87
N VAL A 187 -0.62 1.56 21.85
CA VAL A 187 -0.04 2.90 21.73
C VAL A 187 -1.12 3.95 21.53
N SER A 188 -0.80 5.19 21.88
CA SER A 188 -1.65 6.37 21.66
C SER A 188 -0.77 7.57 21.40
N THR A 189 -1.24 8.48 20.55
CA THR A 189 -0.53 9.73 20.29
C THR A 189 -0.48 10.62 21.52
N SER A 190 0.62 11.36 21.69
CA SER A 190 0.78 12.36 22.75
C SER A 190 -0.21 13.53 22.64
N ALA A 191 -0.45 14.22 23.75
CA ALA A 191 -1.22 15.46 23.76
C ALA A 191 -0.59 16.50 22.82
N GLY A 192 -1.41 17.11 21.96
CA GLY A 192 -0.97 18.07 20.95
C GLY A 192 -0.59 17.46 19.59
N ALA A 193 -0.54 16.13 19.47
CA ALA A 193 -0.53 15.45 18.18
C ALA A 193 -1.96 15.11 17.71
N PRO A 194 -2.19 14.93 16.40
CA PRO A 194 -3.47 14.46 15.88
C PRO A 194 -3.85 13.11 16.54
N PRO A 195 -5.09 12.95 17.06
CA PRO A 195 -5.48 11.75 17.79
C PRO A 195 -5.38 10.48 16.96
N LEU A 196 -4.67 9.49 17.50
CA LEU A 196 -4.60 8.13 17.00
C LEU A 196 -4.25 7.18 18.13
N ALA A 197 -4.97 6.06 18.24
CA ALA A 197 -4.68 5.01 19.20
C ALA A 197 -4.96 3.64 18.60
N GLY A 198 -4.20 2.64 19.04
CA GLY A 198 -4.34 1.28 18.55
C GLY A 198 -3.27 0.32 19.07
N VAL A 199 -3.14 -0.82 18.42
CA VAL A 199 -2.13 -1.84 18.72
C VAL A 199 -1.08 -1.85 17.61
N ALA A 200 0.20 -1.87 17.98
CA ALA A 200 1.31 -2.03 17.05
C ALA A 200 1.37 -3.48 16.54
N GLU A 201 0.97 -3.69 15.29
CA GLU A 201 0.97 -4.99 14.61
C GLU A 201 2.34 -5.31 14.00
N ARG A 202 3.12 -4.28 13.65
CA ARG A 202 4.48 -4.43 13.14
C ARG A 202 5.34 -3.23 13.49
N VAL A 203 6.58 -3.52 13.91
CA VAL A 203 7.66 -2.53 14.06
C VAL A 203 8.81 -2.91 13.13
N GLY A 204 9.25 -1.97 12.31
CA GLY A 204 10.33 -2.15 11.34
C GLY A 204 11.70 -2.19 11.99
N PRO A 205 12.69 -2.83 11.34
CA PRO A 205 14.09 -2.68 11.74
C PRO A 205 14.57 -1.24 11.50
N SER A 206 15.68 -0.84 12.13
CA SER A 206 16.25 0.51 12.03
C SER A 206 16.61 0.93 10.60
N GLU A 207 16.95 -0.02 9.73
CA GLU A 207 17.32 0.24 8.34
C GLU A 207 16.08 0.51 7.46
N PHE A 208 14.91 0.01 7.88
CA PHE A 208 13.63 0.20 7.20
C PHE A 208 12.55 0.53 8.24
N PRO A 209 12.59 1.74 8.84
CA PRO A 209 11.66 2.11 9.89
C PRO A 209 10.22 2.11 9.37
N GLU A 210 9.38 1.30 10.03
CA GLU A 210 7.95 1.22 9.82
C GLU A 210 7.23 1.02 11.15
N LEU A 211 5.99 1.49 11.20
CA LEU A 211 5.05 1.22 12.26
C LEU A 211 3.68 0.96 11.62
N LEU A 212 3.19 -0.27 11.75
CA LEU A 212 1.86 -0.66 11.32
C LEU A 212 0.97 -0.80 12.55
N LEU A 213 -0.11 -0.03 12.59
CA LEU A 213 -1.03 0.03 13.70
C LEU A 213 -2.40 -0.49 13.27
N ARG A 214 -3.01 -1.35 14.07
CA ARG A 214 -4.45 -1.61 14.02
C ARG A 214 -5.15 -0.64 14.95
N LEU A 215 -5.93 0.26 14.37
CA LEU A 215 -6.50 1.43 15.03
C LEU A 215 -7.79 1.11 15.77
N GLU A 216 -7.99 1.86 16.84
CA GLU A 216 -9.23 1.99 17.60
C GLU A 216 -9.75 3.43 17.56
N GLU A 217 -8.83 4.40 17.51
CA GLU A 217 -9.11 5.82 17.28
C GLU A 217 -8.38 6.32 16.03
N PRO A 218 -9.00 7.20 15.22
CA PRO A 218 -10.30 7.85 15.41
C PRO A 218 -11.52 6.97 15.08
N ALA A 219 -11.27 5.81 14.49
CA ALA A 219 -12.24 4.75 14.21
C ALA A 219 -11.47 3.42 14.04
N PRO A 220 -12.15 2.26 14.03
CA PRO A 220 -11.52 1.00 13.66
C PRO A 220 -10.82 1.13 12.30
N GLY A 221 -9.54 0.78 12.22
CA GLY A 221 -8.72 1.14 11.07
C GLY A 221 -7.35 0.50 11.05
N ILE A 222 -6.56 0.91 10.07
CA ILE A 222 -5.13 0.60 9.96
C ILE A 222 -4.39 1.92 9.68
N ALA A 223 -3.28 2.17 10.38
CA ALA A 223 -2.31 3.19 9.98
C ALA A 223 -0.98 2.54 9.66
N HIS A 224 -0.36 2.95 8.56
CA HIS A 224 0.99 2.56 8.19
C HIS A 224 1.85 3.82 8.08
N ILE A 225 2.80 3.95 9.00
CA ILE A 225 3.75 5.06 9.12
C ILE A 225 5.11 4.49 8.78
N PHE A 226 5.86 5.09 7.87
CA PHE A 226 7.19 4.60 7.50
C PHE A 226 8.08 5.72 6.99
N ALA A 227 9.38 5.46 6.87
CA ALA A 227 10.34 6.39 6.31
C ALA A 227 11.07 5.77 5.12
N MET A 228 11.16 6.49 4.01
CA MET A 228 11.82 6.02 2.80
C MET A 228 12.79 7.06 2.22
N PRO A 229 14.07 6.71 2.01
CA PRO A 229 15.01 7.60 1.34
C PRO A 229 14.71 7.70 -0.15
N MET A 230 14.58 8.92 -0.68
CA MET A 230 14.39 9.16 -2.11
C MET A 230 14.95 10.53 -2.50
N GLY A 231 15.71 10.60 -3.59
CA GLY A 231 16.18 11.89 -4.14
C GLY A 231 17.05 12.72 -3.20
N GLY A 232 17.78 12.09 -2.26
CA GLY A 232 18.60 12.80 -1.26
C GLY A 232 17.83 13.34 -0.05
N GLN A 233 16.52 13.11 0.02
CA GLN A 233 15.67 13.41 1.16
C GLN A 233 15.08 12.14 1.77
N ILE A 234 14.48 12.27 2.95
CA ILE A 234 13.70 11.21 3.58
C ILE A 234 12.24 11.59 3.47
N PHE A 235 11.47 10.79 2.74
CA PHE A 235 10.02 10.90 2.72
C PHE A 235 9.43 10.17 3.92
N LEU A 236 8.37 10.73 4.46
CA LEU A 236 7.70 10.28 5.68
C LEU A 236 6.21 10.06 5.39
N PRO A 237 5.85 8.97 4.67
CA PRO A 237 4.46 8.75 4.31
C PRO A 237 3.68 8.19 5.50
N ILE A 238 2.42 8.60 5.59
CA ILE A 238 1.43 8.01 6.50
C ILE A 238 0.22 7.63 5.65
N ARG A 239 -0.20 6.38 5.74
CA ARG A 239 -1.42 5.89 5.09
C ARG A 239 -2.39 5.46 6.17
N VAL A 240 -3.61 5.94 6.10
CA VAL A 240 -4.66 5.60 7.05
C VAL A 240 -5.85 5.03 6.29
N TYR A 241 -6.33 3.88 6.74
CA TYR A 241 -7.56 3.23 6.27
C TYR A 241 -8.50 3.15 7.46
N LEU A 242 -9.69 3.76 7.36
CA LEU A 242 -10.72 3.69 8.39
C LEU A 242 -11.88 2.85 7.86
N TYR A 243 -12.42 1.98 8.71
CA TYR A 243 -13.42 0.99 8.32
C TYR A 243 -14.73 1.11 9.10
N GLY A 244 -15.84 0.82 8.42
CA GLY A 244 -17.20 0.80 8.94
C GLY A 244 -17.97 2.10 8.77
N ASP A 245 -19.18 2.12 9.32
CA ASP A 245 -20.17 3.17 9.07
C ASP A 245 -19.70 4.57 9.49
N SER A 246 -18.87 4.67 10.52
CA SER A 246 -18.30 5.93 11.00
C SER A 246 -17.02 6.35 10.28
N ALA A 247 -16.48 5.55 9.36
CA ALA A 247 -15.18 5.78 8.73
C ALA A 247 -15.11 7.11 8.00
N LYS A 248 -16.17 7.45 7.24
CA LYS A 248 -16.25 8.69 6.47
C LYS A 248 -16.20 9.92 7.37
N ASP A 249 -17.02 9.95 8.42
CA ASP A 249 -17.08 11.08 9.34
C ASP A 249 -15.81 11.18 10.19
N ALA A 250 -15.20 10.04 10.55
CA ALA A 250 -13.94 10.00 11.25
C ALA A 250 -12.79 10.54 10.38
N ALA A 251 -12.72 10.13 9.11
CA ALA A 251 -11.73 10.63 8.16
C ALA A 251 -11.88 12.14 7.95
N ALA A 252 -13.11 12.63 7.74
CA ALA A 252 -13.39 14.05 7.53
C ALA A 252 -12.93 14.95 8.71
N ARG A 253 -12.88 14.42 9.93
CA ARG A 253 -12.32 15.12 11.10
C ARG A 253 -10.82 14.93 11.26
N ALA A 254 -10.32 13.71 11.03
CA ALA A 254 -8.94 13.36 11.30
C ALA A 254 -7.98 13.90 10.24
N GLU A 255 -8.33 13.77 8.96
CA GLU A 255 -7.45 14.11 7.84
C GLU A 255 -6.97 15.56 7.89
N PRO A 256 -7.82 16.60 8.09
CA PRO A 256 -7.33 17.98 8.16
C PRO A 256 -6.37 18.25 9.33
N LEU A 257 -6.59 17.60 10.48
CA LEU A 257 -5.70 17.72 11.65
C LEU A 257 -4.32 17.13 11.35
N TRP A 258 -4.31 15.96 10.73
CA TRP A 258 -3.10 15.29 10.31
C TRP A 258 -2.36 16.04 9.20
N GLN A 259 -3.08 16.56 8.19
CA GLN A 259 -2.51 17.39 7.14
C GLN A 259 -1.85 18.66 7.70
N ALA A 260 -2.53 19.38 8.60
CA ALA A 260 -1.99 20.57 9.22
C ALA A 260 -0.72 20.27 10.03
N TRP A 261 -0.74 19.21 10.84
CA TRP A 261 0.41 18.80 11.65
C TRP A 261 1.61 18.36 10.79
N MET A 262 1.37 17.63 9.70
CA MET A 262 2.41 17.24 8.75
C MET A 262 2.98 18.44 8.02
N ALA A 263 2.15 19.38 7.56
CA ALA A 263 2.59 20.57 6.86
C ALA A 263 3.44 21.51 7.74
N GLU A 264 3.12 21.63 9.03
CA GLU A 264 3.88 22.43 9.99
C GLU A 264 5.28 21.88 10.23
N ARG A 265 5.42 20.55 10.31
CA ARG A 265 6.67 19.88 10.76
C ARG A 265 7.52 19.32 9.64
N PHE A 266 6.88 18.83 8.59
CA PHE A 266 7.49 18.14 7.47
C PHE A 266 6.95 18.73 6.17
N PRO A 267 7.15 20.04 5.93
CA PRO A 267 6.70 20.65 4.68
C PRO A 267 7.26 19.82 3.52
N GLY A 268 6.38 19.43 2.60
CA GLY A 268 6.77 18.65 1.44
C GLY A 268 7.87 19.36 0.65
N PRO A 269 8.58 18.64 -0.23
CA PRO A 269 9.56 19.28 -1.10
C PRO A 269 8.86 20.42 -1.83
N GLN A 270 9.36 21.66 -1.69
CA GLN A 270 8.89 22.74 -2.56
C GLN A 270 9.14 22.27 -3.99
N ALA A 271 8.07 22.24 -4.80
CA ALA A 271 8.23 22.06 -6.23
C ALA A 271 9.05 23.26 -6.73
N GLY A 272 10.35 23.04 -6.92
CA GLY A 272 11.24 23.97 -7.60
C GLY A 272 10.96 23.98 -9.09
#